data_AF-A0A2G9URT3-F1
#
_entry.id   AF-A0A2G9URT3-F1
#
_cell.length_a   1.000
_cell.length_b   1.000
_cell.length_c   1.000
_cell.angle_alpha   90.00
_cell.angle_beta   90.00
_cell.angle_gamma   90.00
#
_symmetry.space_group_name_H-M   'P 1'
#
loop_
_entity.id
_entity.type
_entity.pdbx_description
1 polymer ?
#
loop_
_entity_poly.entity_id
_entity_poly.type
_entity_poly.pdbx_seq_one_letter_code
_entity_poly.pdbx_strand_id
1 'polypeptide(L)'
;MSSQLHLPDIAPLSPLIDLGSDHIYNDNAVIARPNTSLALHAILWSREQDQKYPWTKEQNAANAVMHTFGAAVAEATRRDSSRDLKKDPVVVKGVQLVDGKVDLITFQLNTLNLTSEDSTKNIVWVEKVAACPLYKPKPFYEQLTELSHVNMDTWKKFVALLWNK
;
A
#
# COMPACT_ATOMS: atom_id res chain seq x y z
N MET A 1 10.42 -26.77 -6.22
CA MET A 1 9.93 -26.26 -7.52
C MET A 1 9.80 -24.75 -7.41
N SER A 2 10.77 -23.99 -7.89
CA SER A 2 10.66 -22.53 -7.95
C SER A 2 9.71 -22.18 -9.08
N SER A 3 8.53 -21.66 -8.76
CA SER A 3 7.66 -21.08 -9.78
C SER A 3 8.34 -19.81 -10.28
N GLN A 4 8.98 -19.88 -11.46
CA GLN A 4 9.45 -18.70 -12.19
C GLN A 4 8.24 -17.90 -12.66
N LEU A 5 7.65 -17.15 -11.74
CA LEU A 5 6.62 -16.16 -12.05
C LEU A 5 7.32 -14.96 -12.69
N HIS A 6 7.28 -14.92 -14.02
CA HIS A 6 7.77 -13.78 -14.79
C HIS A 6 6.81 -12.59 -14.64
N LEU A 7 7.36 -11.40 -14.43
CA LEU A 7 6.57 -10.17 -14.44
C LEU A 7 6.02 -9.94 -15.87
N PRO A 8 4.74 -9.57 -16.02
CA PRO A 8 4.19 -9.27 -17.33
C PRO A 8 4.87 -8.04 -17.93
N ASP A 9 5.16 -8.11 -19.23
CA ASP A 9 5.68 -6.97 -19.99
C ASP A 9 4.52 -6.08 -20.46
N ILE A 10 4.73 -4.77 -20.41
CA ILE A 10 3.77 -3.74 -20.79
C ILE A 10 4.27 -2.90 -21.98
N ALA A 11 5.35 -3.32 -22.65
CA ALA A 11 5.87 -2.64 -23.83
C ALA A 11 4.77 -2.35 -24.89
N PRO A 12 4.76 -1.16 -25.51
CA PRO A 12 5.79 -0.12 -25.47
C PRO A 12 5.65 0.88 -24.31
N LEU A 13 4.71 0.69 -23.38
CA LEU A 13 4.53 1.60 -22.25
C LEU A 13 5.71 1.49 -21.28
N SER A 14 6.20 2.64 -20.82
CA SER A 14 7.19 2.68 -19.75
C SER A 14 6.51 2.45 -18.40
N PRO A 15 7.06 1.60 -17.51
CA PRO A 15 6.59 1.48 -16.12
C PRO A 15 6.66 2.79 -15.32
N LEU A 16 7.38 3.80 -15.84
CA LEU A 16 7.59 5.11 -15.21
C LEU A 16 6.73 6.22 -15.82
N ILE A 17 5.81 5.91 -16.74
CA ILE A 17 5.10 6.89 -17.58
C ILE A 17 4.39 8.01 -16.79
N ASP A 18 3.81 7.68 -15.64
CA ASP A 18 3.05 8.63 -14.81
C ASP A 18 3.85 9.17 -13.61
N LEU A 19 5.16 8.89 -13.54
CA LEU A 19 6.04 9.38 -12.49
C LEU A 19 6.78 10.65 -12.93
N GLY A 20 6.87 11.63 -12.04
CA GLY A 20 7.73 12.78 -12.23
C GLY A 20 9.21 12.36 -12.21
N SER A 21 10.01 12.93 -13.11
CA SER A 21 11.46 12.80 -13.08
C SER A 21 12.05 14.05 -12.43
N ASP A 22 12.76 13.85 -11.32
CA ASP A 22 13.49 14.89 -10.62
C ASP A 22 14.91 14.40 -10.30
N HIS A 23 15.84 15.32 -10.17
CA HIS A 23 17.25 15.06 -9.85
C HIS A 23 17.65 15.57 -8.47
N ILE A 24 16.76 16.32 -7.79
CA ILE A 24 17.01 16.85 -6.45
C ILE A 24 16.02 16.19 -5.48
N TYR A 25 16.48 15.15 -4.79
CA TYR A 25 15.68 14.43 -3.81
C TYR A 25 16.51 13.97 -2.62
N ASN A 26 15.84 13.69 -1.51
CA ASN A 26 16.42 13.03 -0.35
C ASN A 26 16.14 11.53 -0.44
N ASP A 27 17.19 10.72 -0.31
CA ASP A 27 17.14 9.26 -0.35
C ASP A 27 16.82 8.61 1.00
N ASN A 28 16.85 9.40 2.09
CA ASN A 28 16.62 8.90 3.43
C ASN A 28 15.14 8.58 3.69
N ALA A 29 14.87 7.35 4.13
CA ALA A 29 13.55 6.96 4.58
C ALA A 29 13.19 7.62 5.92
N VAL A 30 12.07 8.34 5.95
CA VAL A 30 11.56 8.97 7.17
C VAL A 30 10.42 8.14 7.74
N ILE A 31 10.61 7.63 8.95
CA ILE A 31 9.62 6.82 9.66
C ILE A 31 9.29 7.49 10.99
N ALA A 32 8.03 7.40 11.41
CA ALA A 32 7.64 7.85 12.74
C ALA A 32 8.41 7.09 13.81
N ARG A 33 8.99 7.83 14.77
CA ARG A 33 9.74 7.28 15.92
C ARG A 33 10.90 6.37 15.47
N PRO A 34 11.88 6.90 14.72
CA PRO A 34 12.98 6.10 14.16
C PRO A 34 13.85 5.46 15.25
N ASN A 35 13.97 6.12 16.41
CA ASN A 35 14.81 5.67 17.53
C ASN A 35 14.12 4.66 18.47
N THR A 36 12.87 4.28 18.21
CA THR A 36 12.12 3.36 19.08
C THR A 36 12.12 1.95 18.50
N SER A 37 12.24 0.92 19.35
CA SER A 37 12.32 -0.48 18.91
C SER A 37 10.97 -1.11 18.50
N LEU A 38 10.01 -0.32 18.00
CA LEU A 38 8.67 -0.78 17.62
C LEU A 38 8.62 -1.10 16.13
N ALA A 39 8.13 -2.26 15.72
CA ALA A 39 7.94 -2.57 14.31
C ALA A 39 6.74 -1.79 13.72
N LEU A 40 6.83 -1.40 12.45
CA LEU A 40 5.72 -0.79 11.74
C LEU A 40 4.66 -1.84 11.40
N HIS A 41 3.51 -1.80 12.08
CA HIS A 41 2.43 -2.77 11.88
C HIS A 41 1.54 -2.44 10.67
N ALA A 42 1.06 -1.21 10.64
CA ALA A 42 0.11 -0.75 9.63
C ALA A 42 0.26 0.75 9.39
N ILE A 43 0.02 1.17 8.15
CA ILE A 43 -0.16 2.57 7.77
C ILE A 43 -1.61 2.79 7.35
N LEU A 44 -2.20 3.87 7.82
CA LEU A 44 -3.57 4.27 7.52
C LEU A 44 -3.54 5.70 7.01
N TRP A 45 -4.17 5.94 5.87
CA TRP A 45 -4.27 7.28 5.31
C TRP A 45 -5.57 7.46 4.54
N SER A 46 -6.00 8.71 4.42
CA SER A 46 -7.08 9.11 3.55
C SER A 46 -6.52 9.87 2.36
N ARG A 47 -7.10 9.67 1.18
CA ARG A 47 -6.88 10.56 0.05
C ARG A 47 -8.13 11.36 -0.26
N GLU A 48 -7.89 12.61 -0.60
CA GLU A 48 -8.86 13.42 -1.31
C GLU A 48 -8.95 12.94 -2.76
N GLN A 49 -10.16 12.96 -3.32
CA GLN A 49 -10.39 12.59 -4.70
C GLN A 49 -10.45 13.85 -5.56
N ASP A 50 -9.68 13.87 -6.65
CA ASP A 50 -9.79 14.91 -7.66
C ASP A 50 -11.18 14.82 -8.32
N GLN A 51 -11.91 15.94 -8.32
CA GLN A 51 -13.26 16.01 -8.85
C GLN A 51 -13.30 15.97 -10.38
N LYS A 52 -12.29 16.54 -11.05
CA LYS A 52 -12.23 16.65 -12.51
C LYS A 52 -11.68 15.37 -13.12
N TYR A 53 -10.68 14.77 -12.47
CA TYR A 53 -10.00 13.57 -12.97
C TYR A 53 -9.86 12.52 -11.85
N PRO A 54 -10.97 11.90 -11.41
CA PRO A 54 -10.92 10.90 -10.37
C PRO A 54 -10.12 9.68 -10.83
N TRP A 55 -9.26 9.18 -9.95
CA TRP A 55 -8.53 7.94 -10.21
C TRP A 55 -9.49 6.75 -10.31
N THR A 56 -9.16 5.80 -11.19
CA THR A 56 -9.87 4.53 -11.27
C THR A 56 -9.64 3.71 -10.00
N LYS A 57 -10.42 2.63 -9.82
CA LYS A 57 -10.25 1.73 -8.68
C LYS A 57 -8.87 1.08 -8.69
N GLU A 58 -8.39 0.73 -9.88
CA GLU A 58 -7.09 0.10 -10.12
C GLU A 58 -5.95 1.06 -9.81
N GLN A 59 -6.07 2.34 -10.20
CA GLN A 59 -5.08 3.37 -9.85
C GLN A 59 -5.02 3.61 -8.34
N ASN A 60 -6.16 3.66 -7.65
CA ASN A 60 -6.22 3.76 -6.19
C ASN A 60 -5.60 2.54 -5.50
N ALA A 61 -5.88 1.33 -5.99
CA ALA A 61 -5.29 0.10 -5.46
C ALA A 61 -3.77 0.06 -5.70
N ALA A 62 -3.30 0.43 -6.89
CA ALA A 62 -1.88 0.53 -7.21
C ALA A 62 -1.16 1.52 -6.28
N ASN A 63 -1.77 2.68 -6.01
CA ASN A 63 -1.25 3.64 -5.05
C ASN A 63 -1.16 3.08 -3.63
N ALA A 64 -2.18 2.32 -3.19
CA ALA A 64 -2.16 1.67 -1.90
C ALA A 64 -1.07 0.60 -1.77
N VAL A 65 -0.86 -0.19 -2.83
CA VAL A 65 0.26 -1.13 -2.91
C VAL A 65 1.60 -0.40 -2.81
N MET A 66 1.80 0.67 -3.59
CA MET A 66 3.05 1.43 -3.61
C MET A 66 3.37 2.11 -2.27
N HIS A 67 2.38 2.72 -1.62
CA HIS A 67 2.56 3.30 -0.29
C HIS A 67 2.92 2.24 0.76
N THR A 68 2.27 1.08 0.72
CA THR A 68 2.54 -0.02 1.66
C THR A 68 3.91 -0.63 1.41
N PHE A 69 4.32 -0.76 0.14
CA PHE A 69 5.67 -1.18 -0.23
C PHE A 69 6.73 -0.21 0.30
N GLY A 70 6.56 1.10 0.09
CA GLY A 70 7.48 2.11 0.61
C GLY A 70 7.61 2.07 2.14
N ALA A 71 6.50 1.87 2.85
CA ALA A 71 6.50 1.68 4.30
C ALA A 71 7.24 0.41 4.74
N ALA A 72 7.09 -0.71 4.02
CA ALA A 72 7.83 -1.94 4.29
C ALA A 72 9.34 -1.78 4.03
N VAL A 73 9.72 -1.10 2.94
CA VAL A 73 11.11 -0.79 2.61
C VAL A 73 11.72 0.07 3.72
N ALA A 74 11.03 1.12 4.14
CA ALA A 74 11.48 1.99 5.21
C ALA A 74 11.71 1.18 6.51
N GLU A 75 10.77 0.33 6.92
CA GLU A 75 10.94 -0.50 8.12
C GLU A 75 12.12 -1.49 7.99
N ALA A 76 12.35 -2.03 6.78
CA ALA A 76 13.48 -2.92 6.52
C ALA A 76 14.83 -2.20 6.58
N THR A 77 14.90 -0.93 6.18
CA THR A 77 16.15 -0.14 6.16
C THR A 77 16.38 0.66 7.44
N ARG A 78 15.41 0.71 8.36
CA ARG A 78 15.40 1.60 9.54
C ARG A 78 16.63 1.54 10.45
N ARG A 79 17.26 0.37 10.61
CA ARG A 79 18.27 0.14 11.67
C ARG A 79 19.72 0.04 11.19
N ASP A 80 19.99 0.29 9.91
CA ASP A 80 21.32 0.12 9.29
C ASP A 80 21.93 -1.29 9.48
N SER A 81 21.15 -2.21 10.05
CA SER A 81 21.49 -3.61 10.27
C SER A 81 20.93 -4.40 9.10
N SER A 82 21.77 -5.15 8.39
CA SER A 82 21.36 -6.02 7.29
C SER A 82 20.39 -7.10 7.79
N ARG A 83 19.09 -6.79 7.80
CA ARG A 83 18.04 -7.76 8.08
C ARG A 83 18.05 -8.81 6.97
N ASP A 84 18.13 -10.07 7.34
CA ASP A 84 17.99 -11.17 6.39
C ASP A 84 16.51 -11.38 6.06
N LEU A 85 16.02 -10.66 5.05
CA LEU A 85 14.61 -10.69 4.62
C LEU A 85 14.15 -12.07 4.14
N LYS A 86 15.07 -12.99 3.82
CA LYS A 86 14.72 -14.37 3.48
C LYS A 86 14.35 -15.19 4.72
N LYS A 87 14.89 -14.84 5.89
CA LYS A 87 14.59 -15.48 7.19
C LYS A 87 13.51 -14.73 7.97
N ASP A 88 13.58 -13.40 7.99
CA ASP A 88 12.67 -12.51 8.73
C ASP A 88 12.10 -11.45 7.77
N PRO A 89 11.12 -11.82 6.92
CA PRO A 89 10.51 -10.88 5.98
C PRO A 89 9.72 -9.80 6.73
N VAL A 90 9.66 -8.60 6.16
CA VAL A 90 8.91 -7.49 6.74
C VAL A 90 7.49 -7.51 6.21
N VAL A 91 6.51 -7.59 7.12
CA VAL A 91 5.10 -7.50 6.77
C VAL A 91 4.54 -6.16 7.23
N VAL A 92 4.01 -5.38 6.30
CA VAL A 92 3.32 -4.11 6.61
C VAL A 92 1.94 -4.13 5.98
N LYS A 93 0.97 -3.59 6.71
CA LYS A 93 -0.42 -3.46 6.25
C LYS A 93 -0.68 -2.03 5.82
N GLY A 94 -1.50 -1.87 4.79
CA GLY A 94 -1.94 -0.57 4.30
C GLY A 94 -3.46 -0.48 4.27
N VAL A 95 -3.97 0.66 4.74
CA VAL A 95 -5.38 1.01 4.60
C VAL A 95 -5.49 2.40 4.00
N GLN A 96 -6.04 2.46 2.79
CA GLN A 96 -6.40 3.70 2.13
C GLN A 96 -7.91 3.93 2.24
N LEU A 97 -8.33 5.12 2.66
CA LEU A 97 -9.71 5.57 2.56
C LEU A 97 -9.83 6.61 1.44
N VAL A 98 -10.67 6.34 0.45
CA VAL A 98 -10.96 7.25 -0.67
C VAL A 98 -12.40 7.08 -1.11
N ASP A 99 -13.14 8.19 -1.26
CA ASP A 99 -14.52 8.17 -1.80
C ASP A 99 -15.49 7.21 -1.05
N GLY A 100 -15.41 7.18 0.28
CA GLY A 100 -16.20 6.25 1.11
C GLY A 100 -15.86 4.76 0.92
N LYS A 101 -14.78 4.44 0.22
CA LYS A 101 -14.28 3.08 -0.02
C LYS A 101 -12.93 2.90 0.66
N VAL A 102 -12.64 1.67 1.07
CA VAL A 102 -11.36 1.30 1.68
C VAL A 102 -10.61 0.27 0.85
N ASP A 103 -9.32 0.52 0.62
CA ASP A 103 -8.39 -0.46 0.08
C ASP A 103 -7.60 -1.09 1.22
N LEU A 104 -7.69 -2.42 1.32
CA LEU A 104 -7.05 -3.21 2.37
C LEU A 104 -5.92 -4.02 1.76
N ILE A 105 -4.69 -3.69 2.16
CA ILE A 105 -3.46 -4.24 1.61
C ILE A 105 -2.65 -4.92 2.72
N THR A 106 -2.14 -6.12 2.44
CA THR A 106 -1.06 -6.71 3.23
C THR A 106 0.13 -6.93 2.31
N PHE A 107 1.27 -6.33 2.64
CA PHE A 107 2.48 -6.44 1.85
C PHE A 107 3.54 -7.20 2.64
N GLN A 108 4.14 -8.22 2.03
CA GLN A 108 5.26 -8.96 2.57
C GLN A 108 6.50 -8.71 1.69
N LEU A 109 7.48 -8.06 2.30
CA LEU A 109 8.78 -7.74 1.71
C LEU A 109 9.77 -8.86 2.03
N ASN A 110 10.12 -9.63 1.01
CA ASN A 110 11.05 -10.77 1.06
C ASN A 110 12.43 -10.42 0.51
N THR A 111 12.53 -9.40 -0.34
CA THR A 111 13.79 -8.96 -0.94
C THR A 111 13.77 -7.46 -1.24
N LEU A 112 14.92 -6.82 -1.08
CA LEU A 112 15.20 -5.46 -1.56
C LEU A 112 15.98 -5.50 -2.89
N ASN A 113 16.41 -6.67 -3.34
CA ASN A 113 17.03 -6.82 -4.65
C ASN A 113 15.93 -6.85 -5.72
N LEU A 114 15.74 -5.71 -6.39
CA LEU A 114 14.73 -5.54 -7.43
C LEU A 114 15.25 -5.85 -8.84
N THR A 115 16.47 -6.39 -8.97
CA THR A 115 17.03 -6.80 -10.27
C THR A 115 16.29 -8.02 -10.82
N SER A 116 16.27 -8.16 -12.15
CA SER A 116 15.59 -9.28 -12.83
C SER A 116 16.20 -10.65 -12.54
N GLU A 117 17.42 -10.69 -12.03
CA GLU A 117 18.17 -11.92 -11.77
C GLU A 117 17.77 -12.60 -10.45
N ASP A 118 17.16 -11.88 -9.50
CA ASP A 118 16.68 -12.48 -8.24
C ASP A 118 15.40 -13.29 -8.48
N SER A 119 15.47 -14.57 -8.09
CA SER A 119 14.33 -15.49 -8.08
C SER A 119 13.33 -15.17 -6.96
N THR A 120 13.74 -14.45 -5.92
CA THR A 120 12.89 -14.06 -4.79
C THR A 120 11.98 -12.92 -5.20
N LYS A 121 10.67 -13.03 -4.90
CA LYS A 121 9.69 -11.96 -5.16
C LYS A 121 8.98 -11.57 -3.87
N ASN A 122 8.55 -10.31 -3.83
CA ASN A 122 7.67 -9.79 -2.79
C ASN A 122 6.24 -10.25 -3.05
N ILE A 123 5.44 -10.35 -1.99
CA ILE A 123 4.07 -10.84 -2.08
C ILE A 123 3.14 -9.74 -1.56
N VAL A 124 2.06 -9.50 -2.29
CA VAL A 124 1.01 -8.59 -1.87
C VAL A 124 -0.34 -9.28 -1.91
N TRP A 125 -1.10 -9.14 -0.85
CA TRP A 125 -2.51 -9.50 -0.81
C TRP A 125 -3.32 -8.22 -0.90
N VAL A 126 -4.09 -8.12 -1.97
CA VAL A 126 -5.08 -7.09 -2.19
C VAL A 126 -6.44 -7.74 -2.02
N GLU A 127 -7.29 -7.17 -1.17
CA GLU A 127 -8.65 -7.67 -1.02
C GLU A 127 -9.36 -7.66 -2.39
N LYS A 128 -9.96 -8.80 -2.79
CA LYS A 128 -10.47 -9.05 -4.15
C LYS A 128 -11.45 -7.99 -4.65
N VAL A 129 -12.12 -7.30 -3.73
CA VAL A 129 -12.89 -6.09 -4.02
C VAL A 129 -11.98 -4.91 -3.73
N ALA A 130 -11.11 -4.56 -4.68
CA ALA A 130 -10.43 -3.27 -4.65
C ALA A 130 -11.51 -2.17 -4.48
N ALA A 131 -11.27 -1.25 -3.56
CA ALA A 131 -12.22 -0.25 -3.11
C ALA A 131 -13.50 -0.84 -2.45
N CYS A 132 -13.33 -1.57 -1.33
CA CYS A 132 -14.43 -2.08 -0.52
C CYS A 132 -15.32 -0.91 -0.06
N PRO A 133 -16.62 -0.86 -0.42
CA PRO A 133 -17.48 0.23 0.02
C PRO A 133 -17.66 0.18 1.53
N LEU A 134 -17.31 1.26 2.22
CA LEU A 134 -17.52 1.42 3.67
C LEU A 134 -18.78 2.24 3.94
N TYR A 135 -18.94 3.36 3.24
CA TYR A 135 -20.13 4.19 3.30
C TYR A 135 -20.35 4.91 1.97
N LYS A 136 -21.54 5.49 1.78
CA LYS A 136 -21.84 6.32 0.61
C LYS A 136 -21.47 7.77 0.91
N PRO A 137 -20.48 8.37 0.22
CA PRO A 137 -20.15 9.77 0.40
C PRO A 137 -21.23 10.67 -0.22
N LYS A 138 -21.23 11.93 0.20
CA LYS A 138 -22.00 13.00 -0.45
C LYS A 138 -21.09 13.78 -1.41
N PRO A 139 -21.67 14.50 -2.40
CA PRO A 139 -20.91 15.44 -3.22
C PRO A 139 -20.15 16.44 -2.33
N PHE A 140 -18.99 16.92 -2.79
CA PHE A 140 -18.12 17.80 -2.00
C PHE A 140 -18.79 19.11 -1.53
N TYR A 141 -19.82 19.58 -2.24
CA TYR A 141 -20.59 20.78 -1.87
C TYR A 141 -21.67 20.51 -0.82
N GLU A 142 -21.85 19.26 -0.39
CA GLU A 142 -22.77 18.87 0.66
C GLU A 142 -22.02 18.34 1.88
N GLN A 143 -22.39 18.83 3.05
CA GLN A 143 -21.85 18.31 4.29
C GLN A 143 -22.51 16.95 4.64
N LEU A 144 -21.68 15.94 4.88
CA LEU A 144 -22.11 14.66 5.43
C LEU A 144 -22.27 14.79 6.95
N THR A 145 -23.44 15.27 7.39
CA THR A 145 -23.79 15.44 8.81
C THR A 145 -24.24 14.14 9.48
N GLU A 146 -24.82 13.24 8.71
CA GLU A 146 -25.33 11.95 9.18
C GLU A 146 -24.91 10.83 8.24
N LEU A 147 -24.59 9.67 8.82
CA LEU A 147 -24.19 8.49 8.09
C LEU A 147 -25.33 7.48 8.14
N SER A 148 -26.10 7.39 7.05
CA SER A 148 -27.30 6.55 7.00
C SER A 148 -26.99 5.06 7.05
N HIS A 149 -25.85 4.64 6.49
CA HIS A 149 -25.46 3.24 6.43
C HIS A 149 -23.94 3.07 6.41
N VAL A 150 -23.47 2.09 7.16
CA VAL A 150 -22.09 1.60 7.13
C VAL A 150 -22.09 0.14 6.75
N ASN A 151 -21.25 -0.23 5.79
CA ASN A 151 -21.03 -1.61 5.42
C ASN A 151 -20.20 -2.31 6.51
N MET A 152 -20.90 -3.07 7.35
CA MET A 152 -20.28 -3.78 8.47
C MET A 152 -19.36 -4.92 8.04
N ASP A 153 -19.50 -5.48 6.83
CA ASP A 153 -18.61 -6.54 6.37
C ASP A 153 -17.25 -5.98 5.98
N THR A 154 -17.24 -4.82 5.32
CA THR A 154 -16.01 -4.04 5.09
C THR A 154 -15.34 -3.66 6.41
N TRP A 155 -16.12 -3.21 7.39
CA TRP A 155 -15.62 -2.89 8.74
C TRP A 155 -14.98 -4.09 9.43
N LYS A 156 -15.63 -5.27 9.40
CA LYS A 156 -15.07 -6.50 9.98
C LYS A 156 -13.73 -6.87 9.35
N LYS A 157 -13.59 -6.75 8.02
CA LYS A 157 -12.33 -6.99 7.31
C LYS A 157 -11.24 -6.02 7.74
N PHE A 158 -11.58 -4.73 7.85
CA PHE A 158 -10.67 -3.71 8.35
C PHE A 158 -10.18 -4.04 9.77
N VAL A 159 -11.08 -4.40 10.68
CA VAL A 159 -10.72 -4.80 12.05
C VAL A 159 -9.86 -6.06 12.05
N ALA A 160 -10.23 -7.08 11.26
CA ALA A 160 -9.46 -8.32 11.15
C ALA A 160 -8.03 -8.08 10.66
N LEU A 161 -7.84 -7.17 9.68
CA LEU A 161 -6.53 -6.77 9.18
C LEU A 161 -5.66 -6.21 10.31
N LEU A 162 -6.21 -5.28 11.10
CA LEU A 162 -5.46 -4.62 12.17
C LEU A 162 -5.21 -5.51 13.39
N TRP A 163 -6.16 -6.38 13.74
CA TRP A 163 -6.11 -7.18 14.96
C TRP A 163 -5.14 -8.37 14.90
N ASN A 164 -4.79 -8.83 13.70
CA ASN A 164 -3.81 -9.90 13.55
C ASN A 164 -2.43 -9.44 14.08
N LYS A 165 -1.90 -10.11 15.10
CA LYS A 165 -0.63 -9.80 15.79
C LYS A 165 0.54 -10.48 15.11
#